data_AF-A0A1M6EM87-F1
#
_entry.id   AF-A0A1M6EM87-F1
#
_cell.length_a   1.000
_cell.length_b   1.000
_cell.length_c   1.000
_cell.angle_alpha   90.00
_cell.angle_beta   90.00
_cell.angle_gamma   90.00
#
_symmetry.space_group_name_H-M   'P 1'
#
loop_
_entity.id
_entity.type
_entity.pdbx_description
1 polymer ?
#
loop_
_entity_poly.entity_id
_entity_poly.type
_entity_poly.pdbx_seq_one_letter_code
_entity_poly.pdbx_strand_id
1 'polypeptide(L)'
;MSPVLIVATGIVFAAWAVTAFRVLFDLRRRGQRRTGRALNGPGTFLVAARDWAHDPAARRPRLWLGGLTLLLAILASVPLAGT
;
A
#
# COMPACT_ATOMS: atom_id res chain seq x y z
N MET A 1 -18.81 -1.93 17.19
CA MET A 1 -18.43 -1.05 16.06
C MET A 1 -19.70 -0.64 15.34
N SER A 2 -19.96 0.66 15.13
CA SER A 2 -21.20 1.08 14.45
C SER A 2 -21.21 0.57 12.99
N PRO A 3 -22.38 0.29 12.38
CA PRO A 3 -22.48 -0.11 10.98
C PRO A 3 -21.81 0.90 10.03
N VAL A 4 -21.87 2.18 10.38
CA VAL A 4 -21.20 3.28 9.68
C VAL A 4 -19.68 3.10 9.66
N LEU A 5 -19.07 2.75 10.80
CA LEU A 5 -17.63 2.49 10.88
C LEU A 5 -17.22 1.26 10.06
N ILE A 6 -18.05 0.22 10.00
CA ILE A 6 -17.78 -0.96 9.18
C ILE A 6 -17.75 -0.59 7.70
N VAL A 7 -18.75 0.16 7.23
CA VAL A 7 -18.81 0.63 5.84
C VAL A 7 -17.63 1.55 5.52
N ALA A 8 -17.31 2.50 6.41
CA ALA A 8 -16.18 3.41 6.24
C ALA A 8 -14.85 2.63 6.14
N THR A 9 -14.61 1.67 7.04
CA THR A 9 -13.43 0.80 7.00
C THR A 9 -13.35 0.02 5.70
N GLY A 10 -14.47 -0.52 5.20
CA GLY A 10 -14.51 -1.23 3.92
C GLY A 10 -14.10 -0.34 2.73
N ILE A 11 -14.60 0.90 2.68
CA ILE A 11 -14.25 1.87 1.63
C ILE A 11 -12.76 2.25 1.71
N VAL A 12 -12.26 2.57 2.90
CA VAL A 12 -10.85 2.93 3.10
C VAL A 12 -9.95 1.74 2.74
N PHE A 13 -10.34 0.52 3.13
CA PHE A 13 -9.60 -0.69 2.79
C PHE A 13 -9.56 -0.92 1.28
N ALA A 14 -10.67 -0.75 0.56
CA ALA A 14 -10.70 -0.88 -0.89
C ALA A 14 -9.78 0.16 -1.57
N ALA A 15 -9.83 1.42 -1.13
CA ALA A 15 -8.93 2.47 -1.63
C ALA A 15 -7.46 2.17 -1.35
N TRP A 16 -7.17 1.66 -0.15
CA TRP A 16 -5.83 1.21 0.25
C TRP A 16 -5.36 0.05 -0.63
N ALA A 17 -6.19 -0.97 -0.84
CA ALA A 17 -5.86 -2.15 -1.63
C ALA A 17 -5.54 -1.78 -3.07
N VAL A 18 -6.37 -0.94 -3.71
CA VAL A 18 -6.12 -0.43 -5.06
C VAL A 18 -4.76 0.30 -5.12
N THR A 19 -4.47 1.13 -4.12
CA THR A 19 -3.19 1.86 -4.06
C THR A 19 -2.01 0.90 -3.85
N ALA A 20 -2.14 -0.09 -2.97
CA ALA A 20 -1.12 -1.09 -2.70
C ALA A 20 -0.81 -1.93 -3.96
N PHE A 21 -1.84 -2.38 -4.68
CA PHE A 21 -1.65 -3.11 -5.94
C PHE A 21 -0.98 -2.24 -7.00
N ARG A 22 -1.33 -0.96 -7.12
CA ARG A 22 -0.64 -0.04 -8.05
C ARG A 22 0.86 0.07 -7.72
N VAL A 23 1.21 0.16 -6.44
CA VAL A 23 2.61 0.18 -6.00
C VAL A 23 3.31 -1.15 -6.30
N LEU A 24 2.68 -2.28 -6.01
CA LEU A 24 3.22 -3.62 -6.33
C LEU A 24 3.48 -3.79 -7.84
N PHE A 25 2.54 -3.36 -8.69
CA PHE A 25 2.72 -3.43 -10.14
C PHE A 25 3.80 -2.47 -10.65
N ASP A 26 3.93 -1.28 -10.05
CA ASP A 26 5.02 -0.36 -10.39
C ASP A 26 6.39 -0.96 -10.03
N LEU A 27 6.53 -1.52 -8.82
CA LEU A 27 7.73 -2.23 -8.39
C LEU A 27 8.06 -3.41 -9.30
N ARG A 28 7.06 -4.19 -9.70
CA ARG A 28 7.24 -5.28 -10.66
C ARG A 28 7.77 -4.77 -12.00
N ARG A 29 7.18 -3.70 -12.54
CA ARG A 29 7.62 -3.07 -13.80
C ARG A 29 9.06 -2.56 -13.70
N ARG A 30 9.44 -1.94 -12.59
CA ARG A 30 10.82 -1.48 -12.33
C ARG A 30 11.80 -2.65 -12.27
N GLY A 31 11.44 -3.72 -11.56
CA GLY A 31 12.25 -4.94 -11.48
C GLY A 31 12.45 -5.58 -12.87
N GLN A 32 11.37 -5.73 -13.64
CA GLN A 32 11.41 -6.27 -15.00
C GLN A 32 12.31 -5.45 -15.93
N ARG A 33 12.22 -4.11 -15.88
CA ARG A 33 13.09 -3.22 -16.66
C ARG A 33 14.58 -3.41 -16.33
N ARG A 34 14.91 -3.76 -15.08
CA ARG A 34 16.28 -3.89 -14.61
C ARG A 34 16.91 -5.25 -14.93
N THR A 35 16.13 -6.32 -14.90
CA THR A 35 16.64 -7.71 -15.04
C THR A 35 16.22 -8.40 -16.33
N GLY A 36 15.24 -7.86 -17.06
CA GLY A 36 14.61 -8.52 -18.20
C GLY A 36 13.77 -9.75 -17.85
N ARG A 37 13.65 -10.11 -16.57
CA ARG A 37 12.94 -11.32 -16.11
C ARG A 37 11.56 -10.99 -15.56
N ALA A 38 10.57 -11.81 -15.94
CA ALA A 38 9.18 -11.64 -15.54
C ALA A 38 8.95 -11.89 -14.04
N LEU A 39 9.73 -12.80 -13.45
CA LEU A 39 9.78 -13.14 -12.03
C LEU A 39 11.19 -12.81 -11.52
N ASN A 40 11.25 -11.82 -10.65
CA ASN A 40 12.48 -11.39 -10.02
C ASN A 40 12.51 -11.95 -8.60
N GLY A 41 13.66 -12.48 -8.19
CA GLY A 41 13.83 -13.00 -6.85
C GLY A 41 13.57 -11.93 -5.77
N PRO A 42 13.33 -12.34 -4.52
CA PRO A 42 13.00 -11.43 -3.42
C PRO A 42 14.06 -10.33 -3.21
N GLY A 43 15.33 -10.61 -3.46
CA GLY A 43 16.41 -9.61 -3.39
C GLY A 43 16.24 -8.46 -4.40
N THR A 44 15.87 -8.77 -5.64
CA THR A 44 15.63 -7.74 -6.67
C THR A 44 14.41 -6.89 -6.34
N PHE A 45 13.37 -7.50 -5.75
CA PHE A 45 12.21 -6.78 -5.27
C PHE A 45 12.57 -5.77 -4.18
N LEU A 46 13.38 -6.17 -3.20
CA LEU A 46 13.86 -5.27 -2.13
C LEU A 46 14.66 -4.09 -2.67
N VAL A 47 15.54 -4.32 -3.65
CA VAL A 47 16.30 -3.24 -4.29
C VAL A 47 15.34 -2.30 -5.04
N ALA A 48 14.39 -2.83 -5.82
CA ALA A 48 13.39 -2.00 -6.51
C ALA A 48 12.51 -1.21 -5.53
N ALA A 49 12.16 -1.80 -4.38
CA ALA A 49 11.41 -1.15 -3.32
C ALA A 49 12.20 -0.01 -2.67
N ARG A 50 13.49 -0.24 -2.38
CA ARG A 50 14.41 0.80 -1.89
C ARG A 50 14.53 1.95 -2.89
N ASP A 51 14.72 1.65 -4.17
CA ASP A 51 14.85 2.66 -5.23
C ASP A 51 13.55 3.47 -5.36
N TRP A 52 12.39 2.80 -5.34
CA TRP A 52 11.08 3.44 -5.32
C TRP A 52 10.87 4.32 -4.08
N ALA A 53 11.37 3.90 -2.92
CA ALA A 53 11.32 4.69 -1.69
C ALA A 53 12.21 5.94 -1.72
N HIS A 54 13.16 6.05 -2.64
CA HIS A 54 13.97 7.26 -2.82
C HIS A 54 13.54 8.10 -4.02
N ASP A 55 12.75 7.54 -4.94
CA ASP A 55 12.30 8.21 -6.16
C ASP A 55 11.26 9.33 -5.89
N PRO A 56 11.56 10.61 -6.15
CA PRO A 56 10.63 11.72 -5.91
C PRO A 56 9.31 11.58 -6.69
N ALA A 57 9.28 10.91 -7.84
CA ALA A 57 8.04 10.65 -8.59
C ALA A 57 7.08 9.72 -7.83
N ALA A 58 7.62 8.88 -6.94
CA ALA A 58 6.84 8.00 -6.08
C ALA A 58 6.30 8.69 -4.81
N ARG A 59 6.54 10.00 -4.60
CA ARG A 59 6.13 10.70 -3.37
C ARG A 59 4.62 10.68 -3.16
N ARG A 60 3.84 10.95 -4.22
CA ARG A 60 2.37 10.98 -4.13
C ARG A 60 1.78 9.59 -3.81
N PRO A 61 2.13 8.50 -4.53
CA PRO A 61 1.72 7.14 -4.14
C PRO A 61 2.09 6.76 -2.71
N ARG A 62 3.28 7.15 -2.24
CA ARG A 62 3.74 6.90 -0.87
C ARG A 62 2.88 7.60 0.18
N LEU A 63 2.55 8.87 -0.05
CA LEU A 63 1.69 9.63 0.86
C LEU A 63 0.28 9.03 0.92
N TRP A 64 -0.28 8.63 -0.21
CA TRP A 64 -1.58 7.96 -0.25
C TRP A 64 -1.56 6.62 0.47
N LEU A 65 -0.58 5.76 0.19
CA LEU A 65 -0.47 4.45 0.83
C LEU A 65 -0.25 4.59 2.34
N GLY A 66 0.65 5.49 2.75
CA GLY A 66 0.93 5.76 4.17
C GLY A 66 -0.26 6.36 4.90
N GLY A 67 -0.93 7.35 4.31
CA GLY A 67 -2.13 7.98 4.87
C GLY A 67 -3.29 7.00 5.01
N LEU A 68 -3.55 6.17 4.00
CA LEU A 68 -4.59 5.15 4.06
C LEU A 68 -4.25 4.04 5.08
N THR A 69 -2.97 3.69 5.22
CA THR A 69 -2.51 2.72 6.23
C THR A 69 -2.74 3.26 7.64
N LEU A 70 -2.37 4.52 7.88
CA LEU A 70 -2.59 5.19 9.16
C LEU A 70 -4.09 5.29 9.48
N LEU A 71 -4.91 5.67 8.49
CA LEU A 71 -6.36 5.75 8.66
C LEU A 71 -6.97 4.38 8.98
N LEU A 72 -6.53 3.31 8.32
CA LEU A 72 -6.96 1.95 8.65
C LEU A 72 -6.55 1.54 10.06
N ALA A 73 -5.32 1.85 10.48
CA ALA A 73 -4.85 1.55 11.83
C ALA A 73 -5.69 2.26 12.90
N ILE A 74 -6.02 3.55 12.67
CA ILE A 74 -6.89 4.33 13.55
C ILE A 74 -8.28 3.70 13.62
N LEU A 75 -8.89 3.42 12.47
CA LEU A 75 -10.23 2.80 12.39
C LEU A 75 -10.27 1.41 13.05
N ALA A 76 -9.19 0.64 12.94
CA ALA A 76 -9.05 -0.67 13.57
C ALA A 76 -8.81 -0.60 15.08
N SER A 77 -8.18 0.48 15.57
CA SER A 77 -7.93 0.72 17.00
C SER A 77 -9.12 1.28 17.76
N VAL A 78 -10.21 1.67 17.06
CA VAL A 78 -11.42 2.13 17.73
C VAL A 78 -11.95 0.97 18.58
N PRO A 79 -11.99 1.10 19.91
CA PRO A 79 -12.42 0.02 20.76
C PRO A 79 -13.84 -0.39 20.40
N LEU A 80 -14.12 -1.68 20.50
CA LEU A 80 -15.46 -2.23 20.58
C LEU A 80 -16.09 -1.75 21.91
N ALA A 81 -16.32 -0.46 22.09
CA ALA A 81 -16.99 0.06 23.26
C ALA A 81 -18.43 -0.47 23.22
N GLY A 82 -18.68 -1.49 24.05
CA GLY A 82 -19.92 -2.26 24.10
C GLY A 82 -19.78 -3.65 24.73
N THR A 83 -18.86 -3.85 25.69
CA THR A 83 -18.98 -4.90 26.71
C THR A 83 -19.08 -4.25 28.07
#